data_AF-A0A9E5RA64-F1
#
_entry.id   AF-A0A9E5RA64-F1
#
_cell.length_a   1.000
_cell.length_b   1.000
_cell.length_c   1.000
_cell.angle_alpha   90.00
_cell.angle_beta   90.00
_cell.angle_gamma   90.00
#
_symmetry.space_group_name_H-M   'P 1'
#
loop_
_entity.id
_entity.type
_entity.pdbx_description
1 polymer ?
#
loop_
_entity_poly.entity_id
_entity_poly.type
_entity_poly.pdbx_seq_one_letter_code
_entity_poly.pdbx_strand_id
1 'polypeptide(L)'
;MFSDGLIPLVKNGVITNEHKEKHRRHIVSGFVVGSQQVYDFIDDNPLVRLLDIAYVNDTAVIRQNPKVVAINSAIEVDLSGQVVSDSIGTRIYSGVGGQMDFIRGAALSEGGKPVIALPSTTSKGLSRIVGLLNAGGGVVTTRAHAHYIVTEYGIAYLYGRNLRERAKALINIAHPDHREHLFKQARETWKLSL
;
A
#
# COMPACT_ATOMS: atom_id res chain seq x y z
N MET A 1 11.18 6.04 -1.07
CA MET A 1 11.69 6.55 -2.36
C MET A 1 10.74 7.62 -2.88
N PHE A 2 11.22 8.51 -3.74
CA PHE A 2 10.34 9.28 -4.61
C PHE A 2 10.89 9.28 -6.04
N SER A 3 10.06 9.75 -6.97
CA SER A 3 10.30 9.78 -8.41
C SER A 3 9.75 11.09 -9.01
N ASP A 4 9.73 11.20 -10.33
CA ASP A 4 9.38 12.40 -11.10
C ASP A 4 8.08 13.07 -10.66
N GLY A 5 7.06 12.29 -10.30
CA GLY A 5 5.75 12.80 -9.90
C GLY A 5 5.75 13.72 -8.67
N LEU A 6 6.79 13.68 -7.84
CA LEU A 6 6.92 14.56 -6.68
C LEU A 6 7.29 16.00 -7.06
N ILE A 7 8.10 16.18 -8.12
CA ILE A 7 8.70 17.49 -8.46
C ILE A 7 7.65 18.53 -8.81
N PRO A 8 6.65 18.25 -9.67
CA PRO A 8 5.61 19.24 -9.99
C PRO A 8 4.81 19.66 -8.75
N LEU A 9 4.57 18.73 -7.80
CA LEU A 9 3.85 19.02 -6.57
C LEU A 9 4.63 19.94 -5.64
N VAL A 10 5.96 19.81 -5.61
CA VAL A 10 6.83 20.75 -4.89
C VAL A 10 6.83 22.12 -5.57
N LYS A 11 7.05 22.16 -6.89
CA LYS A 11 7.11 23.42 -7.66
C LYS A 11 5.80 24.21 -7.59
N ASN A 12 4.67 23.52 -7.52
CA ASN A 12 3.34 24.14 -7.41
C ASN A 12 2.94 24.47 -5.96
N GLY A 13 3.83 24.28 -4.98
CA GLY A 13 3.53 24.58 -3.58
C GLY A 13 2.56 23.62 -2.89
N VAL A 14 2.23 22.48 -3.53
CA VAL A 14 1.39 21.44 -2.92
C VAL A 14 2.16 20.68 -1.84
N ILE A 15 3.45 20.42 -2.06
CA ILE A 15 4.34 19.79 -1.07
C ILE A 15 5.24 20.86 -0.44
N THR A 16 4.88 21.29 0.76
CA THR A 16 5.66 22.27 1.55
C THR A 16 6.45 21.64 2.70
N ASN A 17 6.06 20.44 3.14
CA ASN A 17 6.59 19.75 4.33
C ASN A 17 6.45 20.54 5.65
N GLU A 18 5.63 21.59 5.70
CA GLU A 18 5.54 22.51 6.85
C GLU A 18 4.83 21.93 8.07
N HIS A 19 3.95 20.93 7.86
CA HIS A 19 3.17 20.25 8.89
C HIS A 19 3.81 18.97 9.42
N LYS A 20 5.06 18.68 9.02
CA LYS A 20 5.81 17.56 9.58
C LYS A 20 6.39 17.93 10.94
N GLU A 21 6.39 16.98 11.86
CA GLU A 21 7.10 17.12 13.12
C GLU A 21 8.58 16.73 12.98
N LYS A 22 8.86 15.65 12.25
CA LYS A 22 10.23 15.25 11.91
C LYS A 22 10.63 15.80 10.55
N HIS A 23 11.83 16.41 10.49
CA HIS A 23 12.37 17.01 9.26
C HIS A 23 11.38 17.98 8.62
N ARG A 24 10.85 18.90 9.43
CA ARG A 24 9.96 19.97 8.98
C ARG A 24 10.62 20.76 7.84
N ARG A 25 9.83 21.11 6.81
CA ARG A 25 10.27 21.81 5.58
C ARG A 25 11.30 21.06 4.73
N HIS A 26 11.50 19.75 4.94
CA HIS A 26 12.41 18.95 4.13
C HIS A 26 11.71 17.71 3.57
N ILE A 27 12.05 17.37 2.33
CA ILE A 27 11.72 16.08 1.71
C ILE A 27 12.69 15.05 2.26
N VAL A 28 12.20 13.91 2.73
CA VAL A 28 13.03 12.83 3.27
C VAL A 28 12.79 11.56 2.48
N SER A 29 13.86 10.89 2.08
CA SER A 29 13.79 9.60 1.39
C SER A 29 15.04 8.77 1.67
N GLY A 30 14.97 7.45 1.48
CA GLY A 30 16.16 6.58 1.52
C GLY A 30 16.94 6.58 0.21
N PHE A 31 16.22 6.72 -0.91
CA PHE A 31 16.79 6.75 -2.26
C PHE A 31 15.78 7.39 -3.23
N VAL A 32 16.21 7.65 -4.47
CA VAL A 32 15.35 8.13 -5.56
C VAL A 32 15.53 7.27 -6.80
N VAL A 33 14.50 7.20 -7.64
CA VAL A 33 14.58 6.59 -8.97
C VAL A 33 13.66 7.39 -9.87
N GLY A 34 14.15 7.83 -11.03
CA GLY A 34 13.35 8.58 -12.00
C GLY A 34 14.15 8.99 -13.22
N SER A 35 13.64 9.96 -13.95
CA SER A 35 14.36 10.58 -15.07
C SER A 35 15.50 11.48 -14.60
N GLN A 36 16.27 12.04 -15.54
CA GLN A 36 17.31 13.04 -15.27
C GLN A 36 16.79 14.21 -14.43
N GLN A 37 15.51 14.58 -14.59
CA GLN A 37 14.90 15.65 -13.81
C GLN A 37 14.94 15.41 -12.30
N VAL A 38 14.86 14.15 -11.86
CA VAL A 38 14.96 13.80 -10.44
C VAL A 38 16.37 14.01 -9.94
N TYR A 39 17.37 13.61 -10.71
CA TYR A 39 18.78 13.78 -10.33
C TYR A 39 19.15 15.26 -10.30
N ASP A 40 18.76 16.04 -11.32
CA ASP A 40 18.99 17.49 -11.35
C ASP A 40 18.26 18.21 -10.21
N PHE A 41 17.08 17.73 -9.81
CA PHE A 41 16.31 18.34 -8.72
C PHE A 41 16.93 18.12 -7.35
N ILE A 42 17.59 16.97 -7.11
CA ILE A 42 18.22 16.66 -5.81
C ILE A 42 19.65 17.15 -5.70
N ASP A 43 20.33 17.42 -6.83
CA ASP A 43 21.73 17.83 -6.86
C ASP A 43 21.92 19.14 -6.08
N ASP A 44 22.77 19.07 -5.05
CA ASP A 44 23.03 20.12 -4.06
C ASP A 44 21.77 20.87 -3.53
N ASN A 45 20.62 20.20 -3.49
CA ASN A 45 19.36 20.82 -3.07
C ASN A 45 19.10 20.62 -1.58
N PRO A 46 19.23 21.65 -0.73
CA PRO A 46 19.06 21.52 0.72
C PRO A 46 17.63 21.17 1.14
N LEU A 47 16.65 21.28 0.24
CA LEU A 47 15.27 20.85 0.47
C LEU A 47 15.17 19.31 0.65
N VAL A 48 16.10 18.55 0.07
CA VAL A 48 16.06 17.09 0.01
C VAL A 48 17.09 16.50 0.95
N ARG A 49 16.66 15.55 1.78
CA ARG A 49 17.53 14.77 2.66
C ARG A 49 17.41 13.30 2.32
N LEU A 50 18.47 12.75 1.73
CA LEU A 50 18.62 11.31 1.57
C LEU A 50 19.26 10.76 2.85
N LEU A 51 18.53 9.93 3.58
CA LEU A 51 18.94 9.38 4.88
C LEU A 51 19.02 7.85 4.81
N ASP A 52 19.66 7.23 5.80
CA ASP A 52 19.74 5.78 5.91
C ASP A 52 18.34 5.14 5.91
N ILE A 53 18.18 4.04 5.16
CA ILE A 53 16.92 3.29 5.10
C ILE A 53 16.52 2.76 6.48
N ALA A 54 17.49 2.42 7.33
CA ALA A 54 17.22 1.99 8.71
C ALA A 54 16.53 3.08 9.53
N TYR A 55 16.75 4.36 9.20
CA TYR A 55 16.07 5.49 9.82
C TYR A 55 14.73 5.79 9.13
N VAL A 56 14.73 5.89 7.79
CA VAL A 56 13.56 6.32 7.01
C VAL A 56 12.40 5.31 7.13
N ASN A 57 12.73 4.01 7.22
CA ASN A 57 11.74 2.95 7.35
C ASN A 57 11.47 2.56 8.81
N ASP A 58 12.08 3.18 9.80
CA ASP A 58 11.77 2.86 11.19
C ASP A 58 10.34 3.32 11.52
N THR A 59 9.47 2.37 11.90
CA THR A 59 8.09 2.65 12.32
C THR A 59 8.02 3.68 13.47
N ALA A 60 9.03 3.71 14.35
CA ALA A 60 9.15 4.67 15.43
C ALA A 60 9.44 6.08 14.93
N VAL A 61 10.11 6.23 13.78
CA VAL A 61 10.34 7.52 13.12
C VAL A 61 9.12 7.94 12.32
N ILE A 62 8.57 7.04 11.50
CA ILE A 62 7.42 7.30 10.62
C ILE A 62 6.24 7.84 11.43
N ARG A 63 5.90 7.15 12.53
CA ARG A 63 4.71 7.47 13.35
C ARG A 63 4.74 8.84 14.05
N GLN A 64 5.89 9.51 14.08
CA GLN A 64 6.04 10.81 14.75
C GLN A 64 5.49 11.96 13.90
N ASN A 65 5.36 11.78 12.59
CA ASN A 65 4.63 12.74 11.78
C ASN A 65 3.13 12.44 11.89
N PRO A 66 2.26 13.45 12.09
CA PRO A 66 0.83 13.25 12.07
C PRO A 66 0.32 13.06 10.63
N LYS A 67 -0.85 12.44 10.49
CA LYS A 67 -1.57 12.24 9.22
C LYS A 67 -0.73 11.55 8.14
N VAL A 68 0.17 10.65 8.51
CA VAL A 68 0.96 9.87 7.54
C VAL A 68 0.02 9.05 6.65
N VAL A 69 0.13 9.24 5.35
CA VAL A 69 -0.56 8.42 4.35
C VAL A 69 0.47 7.53 3.67
N ALA A 70 0.41 6.22 3.92
CA ALA A 70 1.29 5.24 3.31
C ALA A 70 0.54 4.55 2.17
N ILE A 71 0.91 4.82 0.91
CA ILE A 71 0.29 4.23 -0.28
C ILE A 71 1.26 3.23 -0.89
N ASN A 72 0.86 1.96 -0.95
CA ASN A 72 1.65 0.88 -1.54
C ASN A 72 0.78 0.06 -2.50
N SER A 73 1.40 -0.78 -3.34
CA SER A 73 0.69 -1.71 -4.22
C SER A 73 0.87 -3.16 -3.79
N ALA A 74 0.07 -4.05 -4.33
CA ALA A 74 0.06 -5.47 -4.02
C ALA A 74 -0.23 -6.28 -5.27
N ILE A 75 0.29 -7.50 -5.38
CA ILE A 75 0.02 -8.44 -6.47
C ILE A 75 -1.40 -8.99 -6.34
N GLU A 76 -1.77 -9.44 -5.15
CA GLU A 76 -3.11 -9.96 -4.87
C GLU A 76 -3.51 -9.76 -3.40
N VAL A 77 -4.82 -9.75 -3.15
CA VAL A 77 -5.43 -9.65 -1.82
C VAL A 77 -6.52 -10.70 -1.67
N ASP A 78 -6.45 -11.53 -0.62
CA ASP A 78 -7.51 -12.52 -0.37
C ASP A 78 -8.73 -11.94 0.36
N LEU A 79 -9.83 -12.69 0.41
CA LEU A 79 -11.07 -12.27 1.08
C LEU A 79 -10.94 -12.05 2.60
N SER A 80 -9.86 -12.51 3.22
CA SER A 80 -9.56 -12.21 4.63
C SER A 80 -8.77 -10.91 4.81
N GLY A 81 -8.24 -10.35 3.73
CA GLY A 81 -7.40 -9.15 3.69
C GLY A 81 -5.91 -9.44 3.85
N GLN A 82 -5.43 -10.67 3.62
CA GLN A 82 -4.00 -10.92 3.46
C GLN A 82 -3.53 -10.38 2.12
N VAL A 83 -2.34 -9.79 2.11
CA VAL A 83 -1.79 -9.08 0.95
C VAL A 83 -0.47 -9.70 0.55
N VAL A 84 -0.38 -10.12 -0.70
CA VAL A 84 0.85 -10.59 -1.35
C VAL A 84 1.35 -9.49 -2.27
N SER A 85 2.63 -9.13 -2.17
CA SER A 85 3.21 -8.04 -2.97
C SER A 85 4.57 -8.34 -3.58
N ASP A 86 5.21 -9.44 -3.18
CA ASP A 86 6.58 -9.79 -3.60
C ASP A 86 6.67 -11.02 -4.51
N SER A 87 5.61 -11.84 -4.59
CA SER A 87 5.60 -13.08 -5.36
C SER A 87 4.30 -13.33 -6.12
N ILE A 88 4.38 -14.19 -7.14
CA ILE A 88 3.23 -14.75 -7.85
C ILE A 88 3.25 -16.27 -7.58
N GLY A 89 2.49 -16.71 -6.57
CA GLY A 89 2.67 -18.03 -6.00
C GLY A 89 4.11 -18.20 -5.50
N THR A 90 4.78 -19.28 -5.92
CA THR A 90 6.18 -19.57 -5.56
C THR A 90 7.22 -18.78 -6.36
N ARG A 91 6.81 -18.07 -7.42
CA ARG A 91 7.74 -17.27 -8.22
C ARG A 91 7.97 -15.91 -7.56
N ILE A 92 9.19 -15.68 -7.08
CA ILE A 92 9.60 -14.38 -6.55
C ILE A 92 9.64 -13.35 -7.69
N TYR A 93 8.93 -12.24 -7.49
CA TYR A 93 8.82 -11.14 -8.43
C TYR A 93 9.64 -9.92 -7.97
N SER A 94 9.65 -9.65 -6.66
CA SER A 94 10.40 -8.56 -6.04
C SER A 94 10.89 -8.96 -4.63
N GLY A 95 10.52 -8.21 -3.60
CA GLY A 95 10.83 -8.49 -2.20
C GLY A 95 9.92 -7.70 -1.26
N VAL A 96 9.98 -8.00 0.04
CA VAL A 96 9.18 -7.36 1.10
C VAL A 96 9.32 -5.83 1.08
N GLY A 97 10.55 -5.35 0.90
CA GLY A 97 10.86 -3.91 0.94
C GLY A 97 10.46 -3.28 2.27
N GLY A 98 10.03 -2.02 2.22
CA GLY A 98 9.54 -1.27 3.39
C GLY A 98 8.02 -1.20 3.52
N GLN A 99 7.28 -1.99 2.73
CA GLN A 99 5.82 -1.86 2.68
C GLN A 99 5.20 -2.01 4.07
N MET A 100 5.55 -3.09 4.78
CA MET A 100 4.99 -3.39 6.09
C MET A 100 5.35 -2.30 7.11
N ASP A 101 6.58 -1.77 7.05
CA ASP A 101 7.03 -0.69 7.93
C ASP A 101 6.19 0.58 7.76
N PHE A 102 5.97 1.02 6.51
CA PHE A 102 5.15 2.19 6.24
C PHE A 102 3.67 1.96 6.56
N ILE A 103 3.15 0.76 6.30
CA ILE A 103 1.77 0.41 6.67
C ILE A 103 1.60 0.47 8.19
N ARG A 104 2.53 -0.09 8.95
CA ARG A 104 2.49 -0.06 10.42
C ARG A 104 2.74 1.34 10.98
N GLY A 105 3.73 2.06 10.45
CA GLY A 105 4.04 3.43 10.85
C GLY A 105 2.86 4.38 10.61
N ALA A 106 2.17 4.27 9.48
CA ALA A 106 0.96 5.02 9.19
C ALA A 106 -0.20 4.64 10.12
N ALA A 107 -0.38 3.36 10.46
CA ALA A 107 -1.41 2.94 11.40
C ALA A 107 -1.18 3.47 12.83
N LEU A 108 0.08 3.70 13.20
CA LEU A 108 0.49 4.24 14.51
C LEU A 108 0.57 5.77 14.55
N SER A 109 0.53 6.43 13.39
CA SER A 109 0.47 7.90 13.26
C SER A 109 -0.92 8.40 13.63
N GLU A 110 -0.98 9.52 14.36
CA GLU A 110 -2.25 10.20 14.64
C GLU A 110 -2.94 10.60 13.33
N GLY A 111 -4.16 10.12 13.09
CA GLY A 111 -4.89 10.36 11.85
C GLY A 111 -4.27 9.74 10.58
N GLY A 112 -3.32 8.83 10.73
CA GLY A 112 -2.63 8.19 9.62
C GLY A 112 -3.50 7.16 8.86
N LYS A 113 -3.13 6.88 7.62
CA LYS A 113 -3.88 6.04 6.67
C LYS A 113 -2.95 5.09 5.92
N PRO A 114 -2.94 3.79 6.27
CA PRO A 114 -2.28 2.75 5.50
C PRO A 114 -3.17 2.30 4.34
N VAL A 115 -2.68 2.43 3.12
CA VAL A 115 -3.42 2.17 1.88
C VAL A 115 -2.65 1.19 1.01
N ILE A 116 -3.32 0.11 0.62
CA ILE A 116 -2.91 -0.79 -0.46
C ILE A 116 -3.80 -0.50 -1.67
N ALA A 117 -3.19 -0.07 -2.77
CA ALA A 117 -3.87 0.23 -4.02
C ALA A 117 -3.43 -0.73 -5.13
N LEU A 118 -4.38 -1.38 -5.78
CA LEU A 118 -4.13 -2.28 -6.88
C LEU A 118 -5.28 -2.22 -7.90
N PRO A 119 -5.00 -2.32 -9.21
CA PRO A 119 -6.03 -2.67 -10.19
C PRO A 119 -6.79 -3.92 -9.75
N SER A 120 -8.10 -3.96 -9.98
CA SER A 120 -8.93 -5.12 -9.62
C SER A 120 -8.61 -6.36 -10.46
N THR A 121 -8.03 -6.16 -11.64
CA THR A 121 -7.58 -7.22 -12.56
C THR A 121 -6.15 -7.01 -13.06
N THR A 122 -5.57 -8.08 -13.60
CA THR A 122 -4.36 -8.02 -14.43
C THR A 122 -4.71 -7.57 -15.85
N SER A 123 -3.70 -7.26 -16.67
CA SER A 123 -3.90 -6.98 -18.10
C SER A 123 -4.50 -8.15 -18.90
N LYS A 124 -4.51 -9.36 -18.33
CA LYS A 124 -5.13 -10.56 -18.90
C LYS A 124 -6.55 -10.81 -18.36
N GLY A 125 -7.13 -9.88 -17.60
CA GLY A 125 -8.46 -10.00 -17.02
C GLY A 125 -8.55 -10.87 -15.76
N LEU A 126 -7.43 -11.44 -15.27
CA LEU A 126 -7.44 -12.24 -14.03
C LEU A 126 -7.66 -11.35 -12.80
N SER A 127 -8.54 -11.76 -11.88
CA SER A 127 -8.80 -11.02 -10.64
C SER A 127 -7.56 -10.91 -9.74
N ARG A 128 -7.38 -9.75 -9.10
CA ARG A 128 -6.37 -9.51 -8.05
C ARG A 128 -6.97 -9.45 -6.66
N ILE A 129 -8.30 -9.40 -6.55
CA ILE A 129 -9.03 -9.78 -5.33
C ILE A 129 -9.39 -11.25 -5.48
N VAL A 130 -8.86 -12.12 -4.61
CA VAL A 130 -8.92 -13.57 -4.78
C VAL A 130 -9.62 -14.26 -3.62
N GLY A 131 -10.27 -15.41 -3.87
CA GLY A 131 -10.83 -16.23 -2.81
C GLY A 131 -9.77 -16.72 -1.84
N LEU A 132 -8.67 -17.25 -2.38
CA LEU A 132 -7.48 -17.67 -1.66
C LEU A 132 -6.26 -17.15 -2.39
N LEU A 133 -5.20 -16.85 -1.64
CA LEU A 133 -3.90 -16.52 -2.23
C LEU A 133 -3.38 -17.69 -3.08
N ASN A 134 -2.59 -17.38 -4.10
CA ASN A 134 -1.90 -18.40 -4.86
C ASN A 134 -1.04 -19.27 -3.94
N ALA A 135 -0.99 -20.58 -4.19
CA ALA A 135 -0.19 -21.49 -3.40
C ALA A 135 1.29 -21.04 -3.37
N GLY A 136 1.84 -20.89 -2.16
CA GLY A 136 3.20 -20.39 -1.94
C GLY A 136 3.36 -18.87 -2.04
N GLY A 137 2.28 -18.10 -2.19
CA GLY A 137 2.31 -16.63 -2.20
C GLY A 137 2.88 -16.04 -0.90
N GLY A 138 3.84 -15.13 -1.02
CA GLY A 138 4.48 -14.45 0.10
C GLY A 138 3.58 -13.40 0.72
N VAL A 139 3.03 -13.67 1.90
CA VAL A 139 2.23 -12.67 2.62
C VAL A 139 3.16 -11.60 3.20
N VAL A 140 3.18 -10.42 2.56
CA VAL A 140 3.98 -9.27 2.98
C VAL A 140 3.22 -8.43 4.00
N THR A 141 1.94 -8.12 3.73
CA THR A 141 1.07 -7.42 4.67
C THR A 141 0.00 -8.38 5.17
N THR A 142 0.11 -8.77 6.45
CA THR A 142 -0.84 -9.70 7.09
C THR A 142 -2.24 -9.07 7.22
N ARG A 143 -3.27 -9.90 7.39
CA ARG A 143 -4.66 -9.46 7.62
C ARG A 143 -4.83 -8.42 8.74
N ALA A 144 -4.02 -8.49 9.80
CA ALA A 144 -4.12 -7.57 10.94
C ALA A 144 -3.59 -6.16 10.63
N HIS A 145 -2.71 -6.05 9.63
CA HIS A 145 -2.10 -4.78 9.20
C HIS A 145 -2.89 -4.09 8.08
N ALA A 146 -3.77 -4.82 7.39
CA ALA A 146 -4.57 -4.25 6.31
C ALA A 146 -5.66 -3.29 6.84
N HIS A 147 -5.58 -2.02 6.42
CA HIS A 147 -6.59 -0.99 6.71
C HIS A 147 -7.42 -0.68 5.48
N TYR A 148 -6.87 0.06 4.52
CA TYR A 148 -7.58 0.43 3.28
C TYR A 148 -7.05 -0.40 2.11
N ILE A 149 -7.94 -1.08 1.40
CA ILE A 149 -7.68 -1.69 0.10
C ILE A 149 -8.45 -0.89 -0.95
N VAL A 150 -7.79 -0.49 -2.03
CA VAL A 150 -8.35 0.40 -3.06
C VAL A 150 -8.16 -0.21 -4.44
N THR A 151 -9.22 -0.20 -5.22
CA THR A 151 -9.21 -0.53 -6.66
C THR A 151 -9.89 0.62 -7.42
N GLU A 152 -9.93 0.52 -8.75
CA GLU A 152 -10.73 1.38 -9.62
C GLU A 152 -12.24 1.35 -9.33
N TYR A 153 -12.73 0.36 -8.55
CA TYR A 153 -14.14 0.24 -8.16
C TYR A 153 -14.46 0.79 -6.77
N GLY A 154 -13.48 1.28 -6.02
CA GLY A 154 -13.70 1.95 -4.75
C GLY A 154 -12.78 1.51 -3.62
N ILE A 155 -13.26 1.68 -2.39
CA ILE A 155 -12.46 1.53 -1.17
C ILE A 155 -13.09 0.48 -0.25
N ALA A 156 -12.29 -0.49 0.20
CA ALA A 156 -12.64 -1.43 1.26
C ALA A 156 -11.82 -1.12 2.52
N TYR A 157 -12.50 -0.80 3.62
CA TYR A 157 -11.86 -0.58 4.92
C TYR A 157 -12.01 -1.83 5.81
N LEU A 158 -10.88 -2.41 6.22
CA LEU A 158 -10.79 -3.73 6.84
C LEU A 158 -10.38 -3.71 8.33
N TYR A 159 -9.85 -2.59 8.83
CA TYR A 159 -9.40 -2.52 10.22
C TYR A 159 -10.60 -2.58 11.18
N GLY A 160 -10.49 -3.42 12.22
CA GLY A 160 -11.58 -3.71 13.15
C GLY A 160 -12.74 -4.54 12.57
N ARG A 161 -12.68 -4.95 11.30
CA ARG A 161 -13.73 -5.75 10.64
C ARG A 161 -13.53 -7.24 10.81
N ASN A 162 -14.62 -7.97 10.98
CA ASN A 162 -14.61 -9.44 10.97
C ASN A 162 -14.48 -10.01 9.53
N LEU A 163 -14.23 -11.31 9.39
CA LEU A 163 -13.99 -11.94 8.08
C LEU A 163 -15.15 -11.77 7.08
N ARG A 164 -16.40 -11.79 7.56
CA ARG A 164 -17.59 -11.61 6.72
C ARG A 164 -17.65 -10.20 6.16
N GLU A 165 -17.46 -9.20 7.02
CA GLU A 165 -17.43 -7.79 6.63
C GLU A 165 -16.29 -7.50 5.66
N ARG A 166 -15.10 -8.06 5.91
CA ARG A 166 -13.93 -7.93 5.03
C ARG A 166 -14.19 -8.52 3.65
N ALA A 167 -14.66 -9.77 3.60
CA ALA A 167 -14.96 -10.43 2.34
C ALA A 167 -16.00 -9.63 1.53
N LYS A 168 -17.09 -9.17 2.17
CA LYS A 168 -18.10 -8.35 1.50
C LYS A 168 -17.52 -7.03 0.95
N ALA A 169 -16.72 -6.33 1.75
CA ALA A 169 -16.09 -5.08 1.33
C ALA A 169 -15.12 -5.27 0.16
N LEU A 170 -14.31 -6.34 0.19
CA LEU A 170 -13.36 -6.68 -0.87
C LEU A 170 -14.06 -7.09 -2.17
N ILE A 171 -15.12 -7.89 -2.08
CA ILE A 171 -15.92 -8.28 -3.26
C ILE A 171 -16.55 -7.04 -3.92
N ASN A 172 -17.03 -6.08 -3.13
CA ASN A 172 -17.65 -4.86 -3.66
C ASN A 172 -16.66 -3.99 -4.47
N ILE A 173 -15.36 -4.10 -4.22
CA ILE A 173 -14.31 -3.40 -4.97
C ILE A 173 -13.58 -4.31 -5.97
N ALA A 174 -13.99 -5.57 -6.11
CA ALA A 174 -13.50 -6.43 -7.18
C ALA A 174 -14.16 -6.04 -8.51
N HIS A 175 -13.54 -6.44 -9.62
CA HIS A 175 -14.13 -6.32 -10.95
C HIS A 175 -15.49 -7.01 -10.99
N PRO A 176 -16.54 -6.41 -11.59
CA PRO A 176 -17.89 -6.97 -11.65
C PRO A 176 -17.93 -8.44 -12.09
N ASP A 177 -17.18 -8.80 -13.13
CA ASP A 177 -17.11 -10.16 -13.69
C ASP A 177 -16.64 -11.24 -12.68
N HIS A 178 -15.87 -10.85 -11.66
CA HIS A 178 -15.32 -11.79 -10.67
C HIS A 178 -16.16 -11.87 -9.38
N ARG A 179 -17.12 -10.96 -9.18
CA ARG A 179 -17.85 -10.85 -7.90
C ARG A 179 -18.65 -12.09 -7.56
N GLU A 180 -19.37 -12.65 -8.53
CA GLU A 180 -20.17 -13.86 -8.31
C GLU A 180 -19.29 -15.05 -7.89
N HIS A 181 -18.16 -15.23 -8.57
CA HIS A 181 -17.20 -16.28 -8.22
C HIS A 181 -16.64 -16.08 -6.81
N LEU A 182 -16.27 -14.85 -6.44
CA LEU A 182 -15.76 -14.54 -5.10
C LEU A 182 -16.84 -14.74 -4.02
N PHE A 183 -18.11 -14.39 -4.29
CA PHE A 183 -19.22 -14.68 -3.39
C PHE A 183 -19.36 -16.19 -3.14
N LYS A 184 -19.24 -17.00 -4.20
CA LYS A 184 -19.26 -18.46 -4.10
C LYS A 184 -18.09 -18.97 -3.26
N GLN A 185 -16.87 -18.52 -3.52
CA GLN A 185 -15.68 -18.90 -2.74
C GLN A 185 -15.78 -18.47 -1.26
N ALA A 186 -16.35 -17.32 -0.96
CA ALA A 186 -16.58 -16.89 0.43
C ALA A 186 -17.50 -17.87 1.19
N ARG A 187 -18.55 -18.38 0.53
CA ARG A 187 -19.48 -19.36 1.12
C ARG A 187 -18.88 -20.75 1.21
N GLU A 188 -18.27 -21.23 0.12
CA GLU A 188 -17.83 -22.62 0.01
C GLU A 188 -16.51 -22.88 0.72
N THR A 189 -15.54 -21.96 0.57
CA THR A 189 -14.19 -22.10 1.11
C THR A 189 -14.10 -21.55 2.53
N TRP A 190 -14.56 -20.31 2.73
CA TRP A 190 -14.43 -19.64 4.02
C TRP A 190 -15.61 -19.88 4.97
N LYS A 191 -16.65 -20.58 4.50
CA LYS A 191 -17.89 -20.86 5.27
C LYS A 191 -18.54 -19.58 5.81
N LEU A 192 -18.44 -18.47 5.07
CA LEU A 192 -19.01 -17.17 5.43
C LEU A 192 -20.42 -17.02 4.87
N SER A 193 -21.35 -16.54 5.69
CA SER A 193 -22.70 -16.12 5.26
C SER A 193 -22.66 -14.62 4.95
N LEU A 194 -22.59 -14.24 3.68
CA LEU A 194 -22.51 -12.85 3.18
C LEU A 194 -23.87 -12.24 2.85
#